data_AF-A0A443LKW8-F1
#
_entry.id   AF-A0A443LKW8-F1
#
_cell.length_a   1.000
_cell.length_b   1.000
_cell.length_c   1.000
_cell.angle_alpha   90.00
_cell.angle_beta   90.00
_cell.angle_gamma   90.00
#
_symmetry.space_group_name_H-M   'P 1'
#
loop_
_entity.id
_entity.type
_entity.pdbx_description
1 polymer ?
#
loop_
_entity_poly.entity_id
_entity_poly.type
_entity_poly.pdbx_seq_one_letter_code
_entity_poly.pdbx_strand_id
1 'polypeptide(L)'
;MTDTTANLELPRILPAQAQKHVTHNEALQLLDAAVQLVVQGFDAVAPPETGSEGEVWALGAGPTGAWDGQAGKLAFRTETGWLFLTPRAGWRAWGRTEADLRIWHGDGWVSLFTGRAGLGINTGFDAVNRLSVAAAATLLTHDGAGHQLKINKAAAGNTASLLFQSGWSGRAEMGLAGNNDFSVKVSADGTSWVTGLTISAGGIAALPSGATIGGTRAYARGNVLGAVAQAAGVPTGALIERGSNANGEYVRFADGTQICTYSAVGAAGPITTAEGAIWKSTEYSWTFPASFAATGNLAVNGSLRTSAAAWLKVRVSGISSASVMLFAATSNANTFTVDFSAIGRWY
;
A
#
# COMPACT_ATOMS: atom_id res chain seq x y z
N MET A 1 -53.23 47.84 -3.46
CA MET A 1 -53.36 47.06 -4.71
C MET A 1 -52.67 47.76 -5.86
N THR A 2 -51.41 47.40 -6.04
CA THR A 2 -50.61 47.67 -7.24
C THR A 2 -51.22 46.95 -8.46
N ASP A 3 -51.02 47.52 -9.65
CA ASP A 3 -51.48 46.97 -10.93
C ASP A 3 -50.66 45.75 -11.40
N THR A 4 -49.66 45.33 -10.62
CA THR A 4 -48.75 44.22 -10.92
C THR A 4 -48.58 43.29 -9.73
N THR A 5 -48.09 42.07 -9.97
CA THR A 5 -47.62 41.17 -8.90
C THR A 5 -46.25 41.62 -8.35
N ALA A 6 -45.87 41.10 -7.18
CA ALA A 6 -44.75 41.63 -6.40
C ALA A 6 -43.38 41.14 -6.89
N ASN A 7 -43.27 39.88 -7.34
CA ASN A 7 -41.99 39.27 -7.71
C ASN A 7 -41.71 39.30 -9.22
N LEU A 8 -42.74 39.06 -10.04
CA LEU A 8 -42.65 38.88 -11.49
C LEU A 8 -43.26 40.04 -12.28
N GLU A 9 -43.78 41.06 -11.60
CA GLU A 9 -44.39 42.25 -12.20
C GLU A 9 -45.52 41.91 -13.21
N LEU A 10 -46.27 40.83 -12.97
CA LEU A 10 -47.33 40.38 -13.89
C LEU A 10 -48.53 41.34 -13.83
N PRO A 11 -49.03 41.86 -14.96
CA PRO A 11 -50.17 42.78 -14.97
C PRO A 11 -51.43 42.14 -14.42
N ARG A 12 -52.10 42.82 -13.49
CA ARG A 12 -53.39 42.43 -12.92
C ARG A 12 -54.55 43.02 -13.73
N ILE A 13 -55.69 42.34 -13.73
CA ILE A 13 -56.92 42.87 -14.33
C ILE A 13 -57.55 43.88 -13.35
N LEU A 14 -57.86 45.08 -13.85
CA LEU A 14 -58.49 46.15 -13.08
C LEU A 14 -59.91 45.74 -12.56
N PRO A 15 -60.36 46.32 -11.43
CA PRO A 15 -61.68 46.03 -10.86
C PRO A 15 -62.86 46.31 -11.81
N ALA A 16 -64.05 45.83 -11.44
CA ALA A 16 -65.34 46.03 -12.15
C ALA A 16 -65.57 45.26 -13.47
N GLN A 17 -64.71 44.29 -13.81
CA GLN A 17 -64.90 43.36 -14.95
C GLN A 17 -65.71 42.10 -14.57
N ALA A 18 -66.97 42.26 -14.13
CA ALA A 18 -67.88 41.15 -13.77
C ALA A 18 -67.25 40.08 -12.85
N GLN A 19 -66.47 40.51 -11.84
CA GLN A 19 -65.74 39.66 -10.87
C GLN A 19 -64.69 38.68 -11.43
N LYS A 20 -64.45 38.61 -12.75
CA LYS A 20 -63.40 37.76 -13.35
C LYS A 20 -61.98 38.12 -12.90
N HIS A 21 -61.78 39.38 -12.52
CA HIS A 21 -60.51 39.89 -12.01
C HIS A 21 -60.09 39.20 -10.70
N VAL A 22 -61.03 38.73 -9.87
CA VAL A 22 -60.72 38.11 -8.58
C VAL A 22 -59.97 36.79 -8.78
N THR A 23 -60.61 35.81 -9.42
CA THR A 23 -60.02 34.47 -9.60
C THR A 23 -58.79 34.49 -10.50
N HIS A 24 -58.73 35.39 -11.49
CA HIS A 24 -57.55 35.52 -12.34
C HIS A 24 -56.37 36.14 -11.59
N ASN A 25 -56.58 37.23 -10.84
CA ASN A 25 -55.49 37.86 -10.09
C ASN A 25 -54.98 36.97 -8.94
N GLU A 26 -55.85 36.15 -8.33
CA GLU A 26 -55.45 35.09 -7.39
C GLU A 26 -54.55 34.04 -8.06
N ALA A 27 -54.89 33.61 -9.28
CA ALA A 27 -54.04 32.69 -10.04
C ALA A 27 -52.68 33.32 -10.40
N LEU A 28 -52.65 34.62 -10.73
CA LEU A 28 -51.39 35.34 -10.97
C LEU A 28 -50.55 35.47 -9.69
N GLN A 29 -51.16 35.69 -8.53
CA GLN A 29 -50.45 35.69 -7.23
C GLN A 29 -49.85 34.32 -6.90
N LEU A 30 -50.58 33.23 -7.18
CA LEU A 30 -50.05 31.87 -7.01
C LEU A 30 -48.84 31.62 -7.93
N LEU A 31 -48.90 32.10 -9.18
CA LEU A 31 -47.76 32.02 -10.10
C LEU A 31 -46.57 32.86 -9.63
N ASP A 32 -46.82 34.08 -9.14
CA ASP A 32 -45.81 34.99 -8.58
C ASP A 32 -45.07 34.41 -7.37
N ALA A 33 -45.77 33.62 -6.56
CA ALA A 33 -45.20 32.94 -5.42
C ALA A 33 -44.44 31.65 -5.78
N ALA A 34 -44.74 31.00 -6.91
CA ALA A 34 -44.24 29.65 -7.24
C ALA A 34 -43.19 29.61 -8.37
N VAL A 35 -43.25 30.55 -9.31
CA VAL A 35 -42.34 30.60 -10.47
C VAL A 35 -41.06 31.32 -10.09
N GLN A 36 -39.90 30.80 -10.52
CA GLN A 36 -38.58 31.32 -10.11
C GLN A 36 -38.46 31.45 -8.58
N LEU A 37 -38.98 30.44 -7.86
CA LEU A 37 -39.15 30.46 -6.41
C LEU A 37 -37.84 30.78 -5.68
N VAL A 38 -37.83 31.93 -5.01
CA VAL A 38 -36.79 32.36 -4.07
C VAL A 38 -37.43 32.45 -2.69
N VAL A 39 -36.89 31.72 -1.73
CA VAL A 39 -37.35 31.76 -0.33
C VAL A 39 -36.34 32.52 0.53
N GLN A 40 -36.82 33.20 1.56
CA GLN A 40 -35.96 33.91 2.51
C GLN A 40 -35.08 32.93 3.31
N GLY A 41 -35.64 31.77 3.66
CA GLY A 41 -34.94 30.64 4.26
C GLY A 41 -35.81 29.39 4.27
N PHE A 42 -35.17 28.25 4.54
CA PHE A 42 -35.83 26.97 4.75
C PHE A 42 -36.11 26.72 6.24
N ASP A 43 -37.05 25.81 6.50
CA ASP A 43 -37.41 25.34 7.83
C ASP A 43 -37.85 26.44 8.82
N ALA A 44 -38.43 27.53 8.30
CA ALA A 44 -38.87 28.64 9.12
C ALA A 44 -40.07 28.28 9.99
N VAL A 45 -40.07 28.73 11.25
CA VAL A 45 -41.08 28.34 12.26
C VAL A 45 -41.89 29.51 12.82
N ALA A 46 -41.49 30.76 12.58
CA ALA A 46 -42.22 31.92 13.06
C ALA A 46 -42.23 33.04 12.01
N PRO A 47 -43.36 33.74 11.81
CA PRO A 47 -43.46 34.85 10.87
C PRO A 47 -42.47 35.97 11.20
N PRO A 48 -41.90 36.65 10.18
CA PRO A 48 -41.06 37.82 10.43
C PRO A 48 -41.86 38.92 11.12
N GLU A 49 -41.19 39.65 12.01
CA GLU A 49 -41.75 40.88 12.60
C GLU A 49 -41.96 41.97 11.53
N THR A 50 -41.08 42.01 10.52
CA THR A 50 -41.19 42.89 9.35
C THR A 50 -40.93 42.09 8.08
N GLY A 51 -41.96 41.90 7.25
CA GLY A 51 -41.86 41.21 5.97
C GLY A 51 -42.53 42.02 4.86
N SER A 52 -41.84 42.18 3.75
CA SER A 52 -42.32 42.89 2.57
C SER A 52 -43.27 42.02 1.74
N GLU A 53 -44.20 42.61 1.01
CA GLU A 53 -44.98 41.87 0.01
C GLU A 53 -44.03 41.20 -1.00
N GLY A 54 -44.37 39.96 -1.39
CA GLY A 54 -43.57 39.17 -2.33
C GLY A 54 -42.61 38.17 -1.67
N GLU A 55 -42.28 38.36 -0.39
CA GLU A 55 -41.39 37.45 0.32
C GLU A 55 -42.02 36.06 0.50
N VAL A 56 -41.24 35.01 0.18
CA VAL A 56 -41.66 33.62 0.33
C VAL A 56 -40.80 32.95 1.39
N TRP A 57 -41.41 32.16 2.28
CA TRP A 57 -40.71 31.44 3.33
C TRP A 57 -41.09 29.97 3.25
N ALA A 58 -40.11 29.06 3.31
CA ALA A 58 -40.38 27.63 3.36
C ALA A 58 -40.52 27.19 4.82
N LEU A 59 -41.72 26.74 5.19
CA LEU A 59 -42.06 26.44 6.57
C LEU A 59 -41.54 25.07 7.01
N GLY A 60 -41.00 25.03 8.23
CA GLY A 60 -40.53 23.81 8.88
C GLY A 60 -41.67 22.96 9.45
N ALA A 61 -41.31 22.03 10.35
CA ALA A 61 -42.24 21.05 10.92
C ALA A 61 -43.20 21.63 11.99
N GLY A 62 -42.86 22.75 12.62
CA GLY A 62 -43.63 23.34 13.72
C GLY A 62 -43.81 24.85 13.58
N PRO A 63 -44.49 25.34 12.54
CA PRO A 63 -44.77 26.75 12.39
C PRO A 63 -45.73 27.26 13.49
N THR A 64 -45.58 28.52 13.86
CA THR A 64 -46.28 29.17 14.98
C THR A 64 -46.94 30.47 14.55
N GLY A 65 -47.78 31.04 15.42
CA GLY A 65 -48.45 32.32 15.17
C GLY A 65 -49.32 32.28 13.91
N ALA A 66 -49.13 33.24 13.00
CA ALA A 66 -49.90 33.30 11.75
C ALA A 66 -49.67 32.12 10.80
N TRP A 67 -48.67 31.27 11.06
CA TRP A 67 -48.35 30.09 10.27
C TRP A 67 -48.77 28.77 10.92
N ASP A 68 -49.43 28.84 12.08
CA ASP A 68 -49.90 27.64 12.78
C ASP A 68 -50.76 26.75 11.85
N GLY A 69 -50.52 25.44 11.92
CA GLY A 69 -51.15 24.44 11.04
C GLY A 69 -50.68 24.42 9.58
N GLN A 70 -49.65 25.20 9.20
CA GLN A 70 -49.15 25.28 7.82
C GLN A 70 -47.80 24.58 7.62
N ALA A 71 -47.50 23.55 8.40
CA ALA A 71 -46.22 22.83 8.35
C ALA A 71 -45.89 22.33 6.93
N GLY A 72 -44.64 22.50 6.50
CA GLY A 72 -44.15 22.07 5.18
C GLY A 72 -44.67 22.87 3.99
N LYS A 73 -45.46 23.94 4.19
CA LYS A 73 -45.93 24.82 3.11
C LYS A 73 -44.96 25.96 2.82
N LEU A 74 -45.17 26.64 1.71
CA LEU A 74 -44.58 27.93 1.41
C LEU A 74 -45.52 29.02 1.91
N ALA A 75 -45.03 29.96 2.71
CA ALA A 75 -45.74 31.15 3.15
C ALA A 75 -45.32 32.34 2.29
N PHE A 76 -46.23 32.84 1.46
CA PHE A 76 -46.05 34.03 0.63
C PHE A 76 -46.69 35.24 1.30
N ARG A 77 -45.92 36.32 1.48
CA ARG A 77 -46.39 37.56 2.09
C ARG A 77 -47.17 38.39 1.07
N THR A 78 -48.44 38.66 1.38
CA THR A 78 -49.34 39.53 0.59
C THR A 78 -49.56 40.88 1.31
N GLU A 79 -50.17 41.87 0.65
CA GLU A 79 -50.56 43.15 1.26
C GLU A 79 -51.37 42.97 2.57
N THR A 80 -52.23 41.95 2.65
CA THR A 80 -53.22 41.78 3.73
C THR A 80 -52.98 40.57 4.63
N GLY A 81 -51.98 39.72 4.35
CA GLY A 81 -51.78 38.48 5.09
C GLY A 81 -50.77 37.51 4.47
N TRP A 82 -51.02 36.21 4.66
CA TRP A 82 -50.19 35.12 4.16
C TRP A 82 -50.98 34.22 3.21
N LEU A 83 -50.40 33.92 2.06
CA LEU A 83 -50.87 32.91 1.13
C LEU A 83 -50.02 31.65 1.32
N PHE A 84 -50.65 30.50 1.52
CA PHE A 84 -49.93 29.24 1.74
C PHE A 84 -50.02 28.32 0.52
N LEU A 85 -48.88 27.88 0.01
CA LEU A 85 -48.80 26.94 -1.10
C LEU A 85 -48.20 25.61 -0.63
N THR A 86 -48.80 24.50 -1.04
CA THR A 86 -48.23 23.16 -0.80
C THR A 86 -47.23 22.83 -1.91
N PRO A 87 -45.92 22.71 -1.61
CA PRO A 87 -44.93 22.33 -2.61
C PRO A 87 -45.17 20.89 -3.10
N ARG A 88 -44.84 20.62 -4.38
CA ARG A 88 -44.93 19.28 -4.97
C ARG A 88 -43.53 18.73 -5.23
N ALA A 89 -43.41 17.40 -5.24
CA ALA A 89 -42.14 16.73 -5.50
C ALA A 89 -41.51 17.25 -6.81
N GLY A 90 -40.23 17.62 -6.76
CA GLY A 90 -39.48 18.19 -7.89
C GLY A 90 -39.51 19.73 -7.99
N TRP A 91 -40.25 20.42 -7.12
CA TRP A 91 -40.16 21.88 -6.99
C TRP A 91 -38.75 22.30 -6.58
N ARG A 92 -38.31 23.46 -7.07
CA ARG A 92 -36.96 24.01 -6.86
C ARG A 92 -37.08 25.38 -6.22
N ALA A 93 -36.30 25.64 -5.19
CA ALA A 93 -36.26 26.92 -4.49
C ALA A 93 -34.82 27.33 -4.19
N TRP A 94 -34.48 28.59 -4.42
CA TRP A 94 -33.24 29.18 -3.95
C TRP A 94 -33.45 29.80 -2.57
N GLY A 95 -32.70 29.36 -1.57
CA GLY A 95 -32.70 29.95 -0.23
C GLY A 95 -31.74 31.14 -0.15
N ARG A 96 -32.24 32.32 0.21
CA ARG A 96 -31.39 33.52 0.38
C ARG A 96 -30.43 33.38 1.55
N THR A 97 -30.91 32.86 2.68
CA THR A 97 -30.10 32.68 3.89
C THR A 97 -29.01 31.64 3.67
N GLU A 98 -29.34 30.52 3.03
CA GLU A 98 -28.45 29.38 2.86
C GLU A 98 -27.55 29.49 1.61
N ALA A 99 -27.91 30.38 0.68
CA ALA A 99 -27.27 30.52 -0.63
C ALA A 99 -27.18 29.18 -1.38
N ASP A 100 -28.23 28.35 -1.28
CA ASP A 100 -28.29 27.04 -1.91
C ASP A 100 -29.61 26.77 -2.64
N LEU A 101 -29.53 25.92 -3.66
CA LEU A 101 -30.67 25.42 -4.41
C LEU A 101 -31.12 24.09 -3.81
N ARG A 102 -32.39 24.03 -3.39
CA ARG A 102 -33.02 22.80 -2.86
C ARG A 102 -34.16 22.31 -3.73
N ILE A 103 -34.39 21.00 -3.69
CA ILE A 103 -35.51 20.32 -4.34
C ILE A 103 -36.45 19.78 -3.27
N TRP A 104 -37.76 19.96 -3.46
CA TRP A 104 -38.76 19.32 -2.61
C TRP A 104 -38.89 17.84 -2.97
N HIS A 105 -38.69 16.93 -2.01
CA HIS A 105 -38.77 15.47 -2.20
C HIS A 105 -40.09 14.84 -1.74
N GLY A 106 -41.02 15.64 -1.20
CA GLY A 106 -42.34 15.18 -0.73
C GLY A 106 -42.52 15.37 0.78
N ASP A 107 -41.44 15.27 1.53
CA ASP A 107 -41.37 15.38 3.00
C ASP A 107 -40.38 16.46 3.47
N GLY A 108 -39.61 17.06 2.57
CA GLY A 108 -38.67 18.14 2.89
C GLY A 108 -37.95 18.72 1.68
N TRP A 109 -37.30 19.87 1.91
CA TRP A 109 -36.41 20.52 0.96
C TRP A 109 -34.98 19.97 1.12
N VAL A 110 -34.47 19.30 0.09
CA VAL A 110 -33.15 18.66 0.10
C VAL A 110 -32.19 19.43 -0.79
N SER A 111 -30.97 19.68 -0.30
CA SER A 111 -29.90 20.32 -1.07
C SER A 111 -29.47 19.46 -2.25
N LEU A 112 -29.10 20.10 -3.37
CA LEU A 112 -28.59 19.38 -4.55
C LEU A 112 -27.26 18.65 -4.33
N PHE A 113 -26.45 19.13 -3.38
CA PHE A 113 -25.10 18.63 -3.15
C PHE A 113 -25.01 17.76 -1.89
N THR A 114 -25.78 18.09 -0.86
CA THR A 114 -25.78 17.35 0.41
C THR A 114 -26.72 16.16 0.34
N GLY A 115 -26.27 14.98 0.78
CA GLY A 115 -27.11 13.78 0.86
C GLY A 115 -27.40 13.09 -0.48
N ARG A 116 -26.76 13.51 -1.57
CA ARG A 116 -26.89 12.85 -2.88
C ARG A 116 -26.25 11.46 -2.85
N ALA A 117 -26.88 10.52 -3.54
CA ALA A 117 -26.38 9.14 -3.67
C ALA A 117 -25.02 9.03 -4.38
N GLY A 118 -24.59 10.01 -5.17
CA GLY A 118 -23.30 10.01 -5.84
C GLY A 118 -23.21 11.04 -6.98
N LEU A 119 -22.01 11.20 -7.52
CA LEU A 119 -21.68 12.14 -8.59
C LEU A 119 -20.82 11.44 -9.65
N GLY A 120 -21.28 11.52 -10.90
CA GLY A 120 -20.56 11.03 -12.07
C GLY A 120 -20.17 12.19 -13.00
N ILE A 121 -18.92 12.22 -13.45
CA ILE A 121 -18.43 13.17 -14.46
C ILE A 121 -18.01 12.36 -15.69
N ASN A 122 -18.78 12.51 -16.79
CA ASN A 122 -18.60 11.77 -18.04
C ASN A 122 -18.71 10.22 -17.92
N THR A 123 -19.15 9.71 -16.78
CA THR A 123 -19.50 8.31 -16.51
C THR A 123 -20.53 8.25 -15.37
N GLY A 124 -21.26 7.14 -15.25
CA GLY A 124 -22.16 6.89 -14.12
C GLY A 124 -21.39 6.63 -12.82
N PHE A 125 -22.04 6.90 -11.67
CA PHE A 125 -21.60 6.44 -10.35
C PHE A 125 -22.36 5.16 -9.96
N ASP A 126 -21.86 4.42 -8.99
CA ASP A 126 -22.54 3.24 -8.43
C ASP A 126 -22.51 3.24 -6.89
N ALA A 127 -23.00 2.16 -6.27
CA ALA A 127 -23.08 2.05 -4.81
C ALA A 127 -21.71 2.03 -4.12
N VAL A 128 -20.66 1.61 -4.83
CA VAL A 128 -19.26 1.51 -4.41
C VAL A 128 -18.51 2.79 -4.82
N ASN A 129 -18.54 3.15 -6.10
CA ASN A 129 -17.87 4.30 -6.69
C ASN A 129 -18.79 5.53 -6.71
N ARG A 130 -19.08 6.05 -5.51
CA ARG A 130 -19.99 7.19 -5.29
C ARG A 130 -19.52 8.48 -5.94
N LEU A 131 -18.22 8.64 -6.16
CA LEU A 131 -17.64 9.65 -7.04
C LEU A 131 -16.92 8.92 -8.18
N SER A 132 -17.38 9.12 -9.42
CA SER A 132 -16.81 8.49 -10.61
C SER A 132 -16.47 9.54 -11.66
N VAL A 133 -15.25 9.49 -12.20
CA VAL A 133 -14.76 10.47 -13.18
C VAL A 133 -14.12 9.73 -14.36
N ALA A 134 -14.63 9.96 -15.57
CA ALA A 134 -14.04 9.47 -16.82
C ALA A 134 -13.49 10.66 -17.62
N ALA A 135 -12.25 11.07 -17.32
CA ALA A 135 -11.60 12.21 -17.94
C ALA A 135 -10.10 11.96 -18.11
N ALA A 136 -9.42 12.82 -18.88
CA ALA A 136 -7.97 12.74 -19.03
C ALA A 136 -7.21 13.03 -17.71
N ALA A 137 -7.81 13.82 -16.80
CA ALA A 137 -7.24 14.14 -15.50
C ALA A 137 -8.33 14.54 -14.48
N THR A 138 -8.00 14.40 -13.20
CA THR A 138 -8.75 14.97 -12.06
C THR A 138 -7.81 15.86 -11.25
N LEU A 139 -8.11 17.16 -11.17
CA LEU A 139 -7.32 18.11 -10.37
C LEU A 139 -8.00 18.32 -9.01
N LEU A 140 -7.27 18.03 -7.93
CA LEU A 140 -7.64 18.38 -6.56
C LEU A 140 -6.66 19.45 -6.08
N THR A 141 -7.14 20.68 -5.88
CA THR A 141 -6.28 21.85 -5.59
C THR A 141 -6.60 22.47 -4.23
N HIS A 142 -5.68 23.31 -3.76
CA HIS A 142 -5.80 24.05 -2.50
C HIS A 142 -6.46 25.42 -2.69
N ASP A 143 -6.93 25.99 -1.59
CA ASP A 143 -7.37 27.40 -1.48
C ASP A 143 -6.41 28.19 -0.56
N GLY A 144 -5.09 27.97 -0.71
CA GLY A 144 -4.05 28.66 0.06
C GLY A 144 -2.99 27.71 0.61
N ALA A 145 -2.97 27.50 1.92
CA ALA A 145 -1.85 26.87 2.62
C ALA A 145 -1.63 25.38 2.30
N GLY A 146 -2.65 24.63 1.86
CA GLY A 146 -2.48 23.21 1.53
C GLY A 146 -3.77 22.48 1.14
N HIS A 147 -3.62 21.20 0.77
CA HIS A 147 -4.72 20.28 0.43
C HIS A 147 -4.42 18.91 1.04
N GLN A 148 -5.43 18.24 1.61
CA GLN A 148 -5.29 16.92 2.22
C GLN A 148 -6.38 15.98 1.72
N LEU A 149 -6.00 14.77 1.32
CA LEU A 149 -6.92 13.66 1.11
C LEU A 149 -6.93 12.78 2.36
N LYS A 150 -8.09 12.65 3.00
CA LYS A 150 -8.29 11.79 4.18
C LYS A 150 -8.99 10.51 3.74
N ILE A 151 -8.25 9.41 3.68
CA ILE A 151 -8.77 8.08 3.38
C ILE A 151 -8.81 7.29 4.68
N ASN A 152 -10.01 7.05 5.20
CA ASN A 152 -10.20 6.40 6.48
C ASN A 152 -10.75 4.98 6.31
N LYS A 153 -10.35 4.07 7.21
CA LYS A 153 -10.87 2.70 7.28
C LYS A 153 -11.47 2.44 8.66
N ALA A 154 -12.49 1.58 8.72
CA ALA A 154 -13.24 1.33 9.96
C ALA A 154 -12.43 0.57 11.03
N ALA A 155 -11.59 -0.39 10.60
CA ALA A 155 -10.78 -1.20 11.51
C ALA A 155 -9.40 -1.55 10.94
N ALA A 156 -8.55 -2.16 11.78
CA ALA A 156 -7.18 -2.53 11.42
C ALA A 156 -7.13 -3.44 10.17
N GLY A 157 -8.01 -4.43 10.08
CA GLY A 157 -8.04 -5.40 8.96
C GLY A 157 -8.66 -4.89 7.66
N ASN A 158 -9.22 -3.68 7.63
CA ASN A 158 -9.76 -3.08 6.40
C ASN A 158 -8.67 -2.43 5.55
N THR A 159 -9.07 -1.91 4.38
CA THR A 159 -8.18 -1.23 3.44
C THR A 159 -8.54 0.25 3.32
N ALA A 160 -7.54 1.12 3.40
CA ALA A 160 -7.59 2.52 3.01
C ALA A 160 -6.36 2.81 2.13
N SER A 161 -6.56 2.87 0.82
CA SER A 161 -5.48 2.87 -0.16
C SER A 161 -5.82 3.63 -1.43
N LEU A 162 -4.79 3.87 -2.24
CA LEU A 162 -4.89 4.27 -3.63
C LEU A 162 -4.58 3.06 -4.50
N LEU A 163 -5.57 2.60 -5.28
CA LEU A 163 -5.47 1.46 -6.19
C LEU A 163 -5.25 1.95 -7.63
N PHE A 164 -4.20 1.45 -8.27
CA PHE A 164 -3.86 1.72 -9.66
C PHE A 164 -4.25 0.50 -10.52
N GLN A 165 -4.99 0.75 -11.60
CA GLN A 165 -5.57 -0.32 -12.44
C GLN A 165 -5.20 -0.13 -13.92
N SER A 166 -5.22 -1.25 -14.65
CA SER A 166 -5.17 -1.28 -16.11
C SER A 166 -6.20 -2.29 -16.62
N GLY A 167 -7.11 -1.86 -17.50
CA GLY A 167 -8.18 -2.71 -18.02
C GLY A 167 -9.04 -3.34 -16.92
N TRP A 168 -9.41 -2.56 -15.89
CA TRP A 168 -10.18 -3.01 -14.72
C TRP A 168 -9.49 -4.05 -13.82
N SER A 169 -8.20 -4.33 -14.05
CA SER A 169 -7.39 -5.20 -13.19
C SER A 169 -6.43 -4.38 -12.33
N GLY A 170 -6.36 -4.68 -11.04
CA GLY A 170 -5.41 -4.05 -10.10
C GLY A 170 -3.96 -4.37 -10.46
N ARG A 171 -3.09 -3.36 -10.41
CA ARG A 171 -1.65 -3.50 -10.74
C ARG A 171 -0.73 -3.04 -9.63
N ALA A 172 -1.09 -1.94 -8.96
CA ALA A 172 -0.37 -1.43 -7.81
C ALA A 172 -1.35 -0.86 -6.79
N GLU A 173 -0.98 -0.89 -5.51
CA GLU A 173 -1.77 -0.35 -4.41
C GLU A 173 -0.83 0.25 -3.37
N MET A 174 -1.16 1.44 -2.87
CA MET A 174 -0.41 2.04 -1.75
C MET A 174 -1.34 2.59 -0.67
N GLY A 175 -1.00 2.33 0.59
CA GLY A 175 -1.78 2.76 1.76
C GLY A 175 -1.80 1.75 2.89
N LEU A 176 -2.84 1.80 3.71
CA LEU A 176 -3.08 0.90 4.83
C LEU A 176 -3.91 -0.29 4.33
N ALA A 177 -3.24 -1.34 3.86
CA ALA A 177 -3.87 -2.44 3.14
C ALA A 177 -3.91 -3.73 3.97
N GLY A 178 -4.97 -3.90 4.77
CA GLY A 178 -5.21 -5.07 5.61
C GLY A 178 -4.54 -5.02 7.00
N ASN A 179 -3.91 -3.90 7.34
CA ASN A 179 -3.35 -3.62 8.66
C ASN A 179 -3.19 -2.08 8.85
N ASN A 180 -2.43 -1.65 9.86
CA ASN A 180 -2.16 -0.23 10.13
C ASN A 180 -0.76 0.24 9.67
N ASP A 181 0.02 -0.63 9.03
CA ASP A 181 1.31 -0.26 8.45
C ASP A 181 1.08 0.33 7.06
N PHE A 182 1.92 1.29 6.66
CA PHE A 182 1.90 1.76 5.28
C PHE A 182 2.57 0.73 4.39
N SER A 183 1.98 0.41 3.24
CA SER A 183 2.53 -0.57 2.31
C SER A 183 2.40 -0.14 0.86
N VAL A 184 3.31 -0.63 0.02
CA VAL A 184 3.22 -0.58 -1.44
C VAL A 184 3.23 -2.01 -1.95
N LYS A 185 2.17 -2.38 -2.66
CA LYS A 185 1.95 -3.73 -3.20
C LYS A 185 1.77 -3.66 -4.70
N VAL A 186 2.16 -4.73 -5.39
CA VAL A 186 1.96 -4.90 -6.84
C VAL A 186 1.32 -6.25 -7.13
N SER A 187 0.63 -6.33 -8.26
CA SER A 187 -0.05 -7.55 -8.71
C SER A 187 0.08 -7.72 -10.22
N ALA A 188 0.44 -8.93 -10.65
CA ALA A 188 0.54 -9.29 -12.07
C ALA A 188 -0.81 -9.68 -12.68
N ASP A 189 -1.76 -10.14 -11.88
CA ASP A 189 -3.06 -10.70 -12.29
C ASP A 189 -4.27 -9.89 -11.78
N GLY A 190 -4.06 -9.00 -10.80
CA GLY A 190 -5.10 -8.24 -10.11
C GLY A 190 -5.73 -8.96 -8.93
N THR A 191 -5.25 -10.15 -8.59
CA THR A 191 -5.78 -11.01 -7.52
C THR A 191 -4.70 -11.39 -6.51
N SER A 192 -3.51 -11.73 -6.98
CA SER A 192 -2.34 -12.10 -6.18
C SER A 192 -1.48 -10.87 -5.94
N TRP A 193 -1.35 -10.48 -4.68
CA TRP A 193 -0.63 -9.26 -4.30
C TRP A 193 0.70 -9.59 -3.63
N VAL A 194 1.76 -8.91 -4.08
CA VAL A 194 3.11 -8.99 -3.52
C VAL A 194 3.47 -7.67 -2.88
N THR A 195 3.94 -7.70 -1.64
CA THR A 195 4.37 -6.50 -0.93
C THR A 195 5.82 -6.17 -1.27
N GLY A 196 6.03 -5.01 -1.89
CA GLY A 196 7.36 -4.50 -2.23
C GLY A 196 7.97 -3.69 -1.09
N LEU A 197 7.17 -2.86 -0.43
CA LEU A 197 7.57 -2.00 0.69
C LEU A 197 6.54 -2.08 1.81
N THR A 198 7.01 -2.12 3.05
CA THR A 198 6.21 -1.79 4.25
C THR A 198 6.95 -0.76 5.09
N ILE A 199 6.20 0.11 5.76
CA ILE A 199 6.69 1.03 6.78
C ILE A 199 5.82 0.80 8.01
N SER A 200 6.44 0.28 9.08
CA SER A 200 5.72 -0.03 10.31
C SER A 200 5.31 1.24 11.06
N ALA A 201 4.40 1.11 12.03
CA ALA A 201 4.08 2.19 12.97
C ALA A 201 5.32 2.75 13.72
N GLY A 202 6.41 1.98 13.83
CA GLY A 202 7.69 2.42 14.38
C GLY A 202 8.58 3.20 13.41
N GLY A 203 8.12 3.45 12.17
CA GLY A 203 8.88 4.14 11.13
C GLY A 203 9.93 3.27 10.43
N ILE A 204 9.93 1.96 10.66
CA ILE A 204 10.90 1.04 10.06
C ILE A 204 10.42 0.61 8.68
N ALA A 205 11.19 0.94 7.65
CA ALA A 205 10.97 0.45 6.30
C ALA A 205 11.51 -0.98 6.13
N ALA A 206 10.73 -1.86 5.51
CA ALA A 206 11.15 -3.19 5.10
C ALA A 206 10.83 -3.42 3.62
N LEU A 207 11.66 -4.24 2.98
CA LEU A 207 11.52 -4.67 1.59
C LEU A 207 11.32 -6.19 1.59
N PRO A 208 10.10 -6.71 1.85
CA PRO A 208 9.89 -8.16 2.05
C PRO A 208 10.31 -8.99 0.85
N SER A 209 10.19 -8.42 -0.36
CA SER A 209 10.58 -9.05 -1.62
C SER A 209 12.04 -8.77 -2.01
N GLY A 210 12.80 -8.06 -1.17
CA GLY A 210 14.14 -7.56 -1.45
C GLY A 210 14.15 -6.35 -2.39
N ALA A 211 15.36 -5.94 -2.78
CA ALA A 211 15.58 -4.89 -3.77
C ALA A 211 16.66 -5.31 -4.77
N THR A 212 16.61 -4.69 -5.95
CA THR A 212 17.67 -4.76 -6.94
C THR A 212 18.36 -3.41 -7.08
N ILE A 213 19.68 -3.41 -7.26
CA ILE A 213 20.52 -2.24 -7.51
C ILE A 213 21.29 -2.53 -8.79
N GLY A 214 21.13 -1.71 -9.83
CA GLY A 214 21.73 -1.97 -11.14
C GLY A 214 21.28 -3.30 -11.77
N GLY A 215 20.04 -3.74 -11.49
CA GLY A 215 19.48 -5.01 -11.98
C GLY A 215 19.90 -6.26 -11.18
N THR A 216 20.73 -6.12 -10.16
CA THR A 216 21.21 -7.25 -9.34
C THR A 216 20.65 -7.17 -7.92
N ARG A 217 20.33 -8.31 -7.30
CA ARG A 217 19.78 -8.34 -5.94
C ARG A 217 20.76 -7.75 -4.92
N ALA A 218 20.27 -6.86 -4.07
CA ALA A 218 21.07 -6.25 -3.01
C ALA A 218 21.41 -7.26 -1.91
N TYR A 219 22.64 -7.17 -1.40
CA TYR A 219 23.05 -7.89 -0.19
C TYR A 219 22.66 -7.11 1.06
N ALA A 220 22.14 -7.83 2.05
CA ALA A 220 21.77 -7.34 3.37
C ALA A 220 22.06 -8.44 4.39
N ARG A 221 22.09 -8.10 5.69
CA ARG A 221 22.38 -9.07 6.77
C ARG A 221 21.64 -10.40 6.62
N GLY A 222 20.38 -10.38 6.19
CA GLY A 222 19.52 -11.56 6.03
C GLY A 222 19.86 -12.48 4.85
N ASN A 223 20.75 -12.10 3.93
CA ASN A 223 21.13 -12.93 2.78
C ASN A 223 22.67 -13.04 2.58
N VAL A 224 23.47 -12.61 3.55
CA VAL A 224 24.94 -12.77 3.52
C VAL A 224 25.32 -14.26 3.58
N LEU A 225 24.58 -15.04 4.37
CA LEU A 225 24.78 -16.48 4.54
C LEU A 225 23.75 -17.26 3.72
N GLY A 226 24.19 -18.28 2.99
CA GLY A 226 23.36 -19.15 2.17
C GLY A 226 24.18 -19.87 1.11
N ALA A 227 23.53 -20.54 0.16
CA ALA A 227 24.24 -21.16 -0.96
C ALA A 227 24.96 -20.09 -1.80
N VAL A 228 26.26 -20.26 -1.99
CA VAL A 228 27.08 -19.41 -2.85
C VAL A 228 27.00 -19.97 -4.28
N ALA A 229 26.69 -19.09 -5.23
CA ALA A 229 26.59 -19.42 -6.64
C ALA A 229 27.13 -18.26 -7.49
N GLN A 230 27.58 -18.58 -8.70
CA GLN A 230 28.04 -17.60 -9.68
C GLN A 230 27.56 -17.96 -11.08
N ALA A 231 27.49 -16.96 -11.95
CA ALA A 231 27.38 -17.13 -13.38
C ALA A 231 28.39 -16.21 -14.07
N ALA A 232 29.28 -16.78 -14.89
CA ALA A 232 30.34 -16.06 -15.59
C ALA A 232 31.19 -15.14 -14.66
N GLY A 233 31.46 -15.60 -13.44
CA GLY A 233 32.23 -14.84 -12.44
C GLY A 233 31.42 -13.77 -11.69
N VAL A 234 30.12 -13.63 -11.96
CA VAL A 234 29.21 -12.75 -11.21
C VAL A 234 28.51 -13.55 -10.12
N PRO A 235 28.60 -13.17 -8.83
CA PRO A 235 27.84 -13.80 -7.76
C PRO A 235 26.33 -13.72 -8.00
N THR A 236 25.65 -14.86 -7.94
CA THR A 236 24.18 -14.98 -8.06
C THR A 236 23.52 -15.50 -6.78
N GLY A 237 24.32 -16.03 -5.85
CA GLY A 237 23.88 -16.55 -4.55
C GLY A 237 24.25 -15.65 -3.37
N ALA A 238 24.40 -16.24 -2.19
CA ALA A 238 24.88 -15.59 -0.98
C ALA A 238 26.37 -15.21 -1.09
N LEU A 239 26.89 -14.47 -0.10
CA LEU A 239 28.32 -14.12 -0.04
C LEU A 239 29.16 -15.24 0.58
N ILE A 240 28.62 -15.94 1.57
CA ILE A 240 29.31 -16.96 2.33
C ILE A 240 28.39 -18.18 2.49
N GLU A 241 28.92 -19.35 2.16
CA GLU A 241 28.31 -20.66 2.40
C GLU A 241 29.18 -21.43 3.39
N ARG A 242 28.56 -22.13 4.33
CA ARG A 242 29.24 -23.05 5.24
C ARG A 242 28.54 -24.40 5.21
N GLY A 243 29.32 -25.47 5.25
CA GLY A 243 28.79 -26.82 5.38
C GLY A 243 29.78 -27.75 6.06
N SER A 244 29.28 -28.88 6.52
CA SER A 244 30.09 -29.93 7.14
C SER A 244 29.56 -31.30 6.76
N ASN A 245 30.45 -32.29 6.73
CA ASN A 245 30.12 -33.70 6.59
C ASN A 245 31.19 -34.55 7.31
N ALA A 246 31.13 -35.88 7.17
CA ALA A 246 32.07 -36.80 7.81
C ALA A 246 33.55 -36.52 7.45
N ASN A 247 33.79 -35.82 6.35
CA ASN A 247 35.12 -35.51 5.85
C ASN A 247 35.65 -34.13 6.29
N GLY A 248 34.90 -33.39 7.12
CA GLY A 248 35.30 -32.10 7.66
C GLY A 248 34.31 -30.99 7.37
N GLU A 249 34.79 -29.75 7.43
CA GLU A 249 34.00 -28.53 7.22
C GLU A 249 34.52 -27.76 6.02
N TYR A 250 33.66 -26.97 5.38
CA TYR A 250 34.06 -26.02 4.37
C TYR A 250 33.41 -24.65 4.55
N VAL A 251 34.11 -23.63 4.06
CA VAL A 251 33.58 -22.29 3.81
C VAL A 251 33.81 -21.97 2.35
N ARG A 252 32.77 -21.50 1.68
CA ARG A 252 32.82 -21.01 0.30
C ARG A 252 32.45 -19.53 0.27
N PHE A 253 33.19 -18.77 -0.52
CA PHE A 253 33.02 -17.33 -0.68
C PHE A 253 32.63 -16.99 -2.12
N ALA A 254 31.80 -15.96 -2.28
CA ALA A 254 31.33 -15.49 -3.59
C ALA A 254 32.46 -15.06 -4.54
N ASP A 255 33.61 -14.66 -4.01
CA ASP A 255 34.81 -14.31 -4.79
C ASP A 255 35.50 -15.52 -5.46
N GLY A 256 35.01 -16.74 -5.22
CA GLY A 256 35.59 -17.99 -5.73
C GLY A 256 36.45 -18.75 -4.72
N THR A 257 36.73 -18.19 -3.54
CA THR A 257 37.56 -18.86 -2.53
C THR A 257 36.78 -19.98 -1.85
N GLN A 258 37.41 -21.15 -1.70
CA GLN A 258 36.92 -22.24 -0.86
C GLN A 258 38.02 -22.65 0.11
N ILE A 259 37.61 -22.92 1.36
CA ILE A 259 38.47 -23.40 2.42
C ILE A 259 37.83 -24.67 2.97
N CYS A 260 38.58 -25.77 3.00
CA CYS A 260 38.19 -26.98 3.70
C CYS A 260 39.11 -27.19 4.90
N THR A 261 38.56 -27.71 6.00
CA THR A 261 39.31 -28.05 7.22
C THR A 261 38.86 -29.40 7.78
N TYR A 262 39.79 -30.16 8.33
CA TYR A 262 39.51 -31.46 8.93
C TYR A 262 40.59 -31.84 9.95
N SER A 263 40.22 -32.54 11.02
CA SER A 263 41.16 -33.12 11.98
C SER A 263 41.09 -34.64 11.90
N ALA A 264 42.14 -35.26 11.37
CA ALA A 264 42.27 -36.71 11.28
C ALA A 264 42.71 -37.29 12.63
N VAL A 265 41.79 -37.33 13.61
CA VAL A 265 42.09 -37.69 15.00
C VAL A 265 42.55 -39.15 15.10
N GLY A 266 43.81 -39.36 15.49
CA GLY A 266 44.38 -40.70 15.69
C GLY A 266 44.37 -41.59 14.44
N ALA A 267 44.42 -41.01 13.23
CA ALA A 267 44.21 -41.75 11.99
C ALA A 267 45.46 -41.83 11.09
N ALA A 268 46.43 -40.92 11.24
CA ALA A 268 47.65 -40.92 10.42
C ALA A 268 48.77 -41.73 11.09
N GLY A 269 49.54 -42.48 10.31
CA GLY A 269 50.53 -43.42 10.83
C GLY A 269 50.09 -44.89 10.69
N PRO A 270 50.77 -45.84 11.35
CA PRO A 270 51.99 -45.66 12.13
C PRO A 270 53.24 -45.40 11.25
N ILE A 271 54.34 -44.95 11.86
CA ILE A 271 55.62 -44.67 11.20
C ILE A 271 56.55 -45.87 11.39
N THR A 272 56.32 -46.96 10.64
CA THR A 272 56.99 -48.25 10.86
C THR A 272 57.74 -48.79 9.65
N THR A 273 57.71 -48.11 8.50
CA THR A 273 58.41 -48.55 7.29
C THR A 273 59.75 -47.83 7.16
N ALA A 274 60.85 -48.57 7.11
CA ALA A 274 62.18 -47.99 6.94
C ALA A 274 62.37 -47.39 5.52
N GLU A 275 62.97 -46.20 5.44
CA GLU A 275 63.37 -45.53 4.20
C GLU A 275 64.75 -44.89 4.40
N GLY A 276 65.80 -45.63 4.05
CA GLY A 276 67.17 -45.22 4.35
C GLY A 276 67.40 -45.09 5.86
N ALA A 277 67.85 -43.93 6.31
CA ALA A 277 68.13 -43.64 7.73
C ALA A 277 66.92 -43.08 8.50
N ILE A 278 65.74 -42.97 7.86
CA ILE A 278 64.51 -42.48 8.48
C ILE A 278 63.41 -43.54 8.37
N TRP A 279 62.30 -43.30 9.06
CA TRP A 279 61.09 -44.13 9.04
C TRP A 279 59.93 -43.32 8.48
N LYS A 280 59.05 -43.96 7.73
CA LYS A 280 57.83 -43.36 7.17
C LYS A 280 56.57 -44.15 7.52
N SER A 281 55.43 -43.47 7.44
CA SER A 281 54.11 -44.09 7.42
C SER A 281 53.64 -44.45 6.01
N THR A 282 52.58 -45.25 5.93
CA THR A 282 51.72 -45.25 4.75
C THR A 282 51.03 -43.89 4.59
N GLU A 283 50.62 -43.53 3.38
CA GLU A 283 49.86 -42.29 3.20
C GLU A 283 48.46 -42.42 3.79
N TYR A 284 48.08 -41.44 4.60
CA TYR A 284 46.69 -41.22 4.98
C TYR A 284 46.06 -40.25 3.97
N SER A 285 44.92 -40.62 3.41
CA SER A 285 44.20 -39.79 2.44
C SER A 285 43.01 -39.11 3.10
N TRP A 286 42.96 -37.79 2.98
CA TRP A 286 41.84 -36.96 3.36
C TRP A 286 41.02 -36.62 2.11
N THR A 287 39.76 -37.05 2.09
CA THR A 287 38.76 -36.58 1.11
C THR A 287 38.25 -35.22 1.56
N PHE A 288 38.16 -34.22 0.70
CA PHE A 288 37.63 -32.91 1.09
C PHE A 288 36.12 -32.95 1.29
N PRO A 289 35.57 -32.17 2.23
CA PRO A 289 34.13 -32.04 2.42
C PRO A 289 33.42 -31.36 1.24
N ALA A 290 34.14 -30.62 0.40
CA ALA A 290 33.68 -30.07 -0.88
C ALA A 290 34.82 -30.10 -1.91
N SER A 291 34.51 -30.37 -3.18
CA SER A 291 35.52 -30.38 -4.26
C SER A 291 35.95 -28.98 -4.67
N PHE A 292 37.20 -28.84 -5.12
CA PHE A 292 37.75 -27.65 -5.75
C PHE A 292 37.60 -27.73 -7.29
N ALA A 293 37.75 -26.61 -7.99
CA ALA A 293 37.62 -26.52 -9.44
C ALA A 293 38.82 -27.15 -10.17
N ALA A 294 40.03 -26.96 -9.64
CA ALA A 294 41.28 -27.43 -10.23
C ALA A 294 42.37 -27.58 -9.17
N THR A 295 43.39 -28.39 -9.47
CA THR A 295 44.55 -28.59 -8.60
C THR A 295 45.60 -27.49 -8.70
N GLY A 296 45.65 -26.74 -9.81
CA GLY A 296 46.72 -25.76 -10.09
C GLY A 296 46.82 -24.61 -9.08
N ASN A 297 45.71 -24.22 -8.45
CA ASN A 297 45.64 -23.17 -7.42
C ASN A 297 45.16 -23.71 -6.05
N LEU A 298 45.32 -25.01 -5.82
CA LEU A 298 44.93 -25.68 -4.58
C LEU A 298 46.14 -25.83 -3.66
N ALA A 299 46.12 -25.13 -2.53
CA ALA A 299 47.12 -25.27 -1.48
C ALA A 299 46.56 -26.16 -0.36
N VAL A 300 47.36 -27.13 0.11
CA VAL A 300 46.98 -27.98 1.25
C VAL A 300 48.09 -27.96 2.28
N ASN A 301 47.71 -27.75 3.54
CA ASN A 301 48.60 -27.75 4.69
C ASN A 301 48.17 -28.84 5.67
N GLY A 302 49.13 -29.36 6.41
CA GLY A 302 48.90 -30.29 7.51
C GLY A 302 49.71 -29.85 8.73
N SER A 303 49.13 -29.99 9.92
CA SER A 303 49.81 -29.77 11.19
C SER A 303 49.74 -31.04 12.02
N LEU A 304 50.90 -31.61 12.36
CA LEU A 304 51.00 -32.83 13.16
C LEU A 304 50.88 -32.48 14.65
N ARG A 305 49.88 -33.00 15.34
CA ARG A 305 49.78 -32.89 16.80
C ARG A 305 50.54 -34.04 17.46
N THR A 306 51.77 -33.77 17.87
CA THR A 306 52.63 -34.77 18.51
C THR A 306 53.65 -34.12 19.44
N SER A 307 54.05 -34.85 20.49
CA SER A 307 55.26 -34.55 21.28
C SER A 307 56.50 -35.31 20.79
N ALA A 308 56.31 -36.27 19.87
CA ALA A 308 57.41 -37.03 19.28
C ALA A 308 58.15 -36.20 18.23
N ALA A 309 59.45 -36.46 18.03
CA ALA A 309 60.26 -35.86 16.98
C ALA A 309 59.89 -36.44 15.60
N ALA A 310 58.76 -35.97 15.05
CA ALA A 310 58.22 -36.39 13.76
C ALA A 310 57.82 -35.16 12.92
N TRP A 311 57.85 -35.32 11.60
CA TRP A 311 57.42 -34.30 10.64
C TRP A 311 56.51 -34.93 9.58
N LEU A 312 55.93 -34.08 8.74
CA LEU A 312 55.00 -34.53 7.71
C LEU A 312 55.36 -33.97 6.33
N LYS A 313 54.90 -34.67 5.31
CA LYS A 313 54.75 -34.18 3.94
C LYS A 313 53.26 -34.24 3.61
N VAL A 314 52.72 -33.13 3.11
CA VAL A 314 51.37 -33.09 2.54
C VAL A 314 51.47 -32.86 1.04
N ARG A 315 50.58 -33.50 0.27
CA ARG A 315 50.42 -33.21 -1.16
C ARG A 315 48.95 -33.23 -1.55
N VAL A 316 48.62 -32.44 -2.57
CA VAL A 316 47.35 -32.57 -3.31
C VAL A 316 47.36 -33.89 -4.07
N SER A 317 46.32 -34.70 -3.92
CA SER A 317 46.14 -35.95 -4.67
C SER A 317 45.02 -35.87 -5.72
N GLY A 318 44.14 -34.88 -5.61
CA GLY A 318 43.12 -34.55 -6.60
C GLY A 318 42.33 -33.30 -6.22
N ILE A 319 41.33 -32.94 -7.03
CA ILE A 319 40.44 -31.80 -6.72
C ILE A 319 39.55 -32.04 -5.50
N SER A 320 39.46 -33.27 -5.02
CA SER A 320 38.62 -33.70 -3.90
C SER A 320 39.43 -34.41 -2.80
N SER A 321 40.76 -34.40 -2.86
CA SER A 321 41.57 -35.11 -1.89
C SER A 321 43.01 -34.59 -1.74
N ALA A 322 43.55 -34.82 -0.55
CA ALA A 322 44.97 -34.66 -0.24
C ALA A 322 45.48 -35.89 0.52
N SER A 323 46.79 -36.07 0.53
CA SER A 323 47.43 -37.16 1.25
C SER A 323 48.56 -36.65 2.12
N VAL A 324 48.72 -37.24 3.31
CA VAL A 324 49.82 -36.97 4.24
C VAL A 324 50.65 -38.23 4.43
N MET A 325 51.97 -38.04 4.48
CA MET A 325 52.93 -39.04 4.95
C MET A 325 53.69 -38.48 6.13
N LEU A 326 53.82 -39.28 7.20
CA LEU A 326 54.57 -38.92 8.39
C LEU A 326 55.96 -39.55 8.34
N PHE A 327 56.94 -38.85 8.91
CA PHE A 327 58.33 -39.28 8.97
C PHE A 327 58.90 -39.05 10.36
N ALA A 328 59.85 -39.90 10.77
CA ALA A 328 60.61 -39.75 12.01
C ALA A 328 61.99 -40.40 11.88
N ALA A 329 62.92 -40.02 12.78
CA ALA A 329 64.24 -40.66 12.85
C ALA A 329 64.17 -42.07 13.48
N THR A 330 63.10 -42.37 14.22
CA THR A 330 62.87 -43.66 14.88
C THR A 330 61.50 -44.22 14.50
N SER A 331 61.39 -45.55 14.48
CA SER A 331 60.11 -46.24 14.29
C SER A 331 59.14 -45.88 15.41
N ASN A 332 57.89 -45.61 15.07
CA ASN A 332 56.84 -45.27 16.02
C ASN A 332 55.52 -45.93 15.62
N ALA A 333 55.00 -46.81 16.49
CA ALA A 333 53.79 -47.58 16.25
C ALA A 333 52.49 -46.81 16.55
N ASN A 334 52.57 -45.59 17.06
CA ASN A 334 51.40 -44.77 17.36
C ASN A 334 50.72 -44.26 16.09
N THR A 335 49.42 -44.02 16.18
CA THR A 335 48.71 -43.15 15.25
C THR A 335 48.65 -41.73 15.81
N PHE A 336 48.60 -40.76 14.91
CA PHE A 336 48.70 -39.34 15.22
C PHE A 336 47.50 -38.58 14.69
N THR A 337 47.24 -37.44 15.33
CA THR A 337 46.27 -36.47 14.85
C THR A 337 46.95 -35.49 13.91
N VAL A 338 46.40 -35.34 12.71
CA VAL A 338 46.82 -34.31 11.74
C VAL A 338 45.65 -33.37 11.48
N ASP A 339 45.86 -32.07 11.70
CA ASP A 339 44.92 -31.04 11.27
C ASP A 339 45.24 -30.61 9.86
N PHE A 340 44.25 -30.63 8.99
CA PHE A 340 44.37 -30.23 7.61
C PHE A 340 43.64 -28.91 7.32
N SER A 341 44.21 -28.14 6.40
CA SER A 341 43.50 -27.08 5.69
C SER A 341 43.79 -27.16 4.20
N ALA A 342 42.76 -26.98 3.38
CA ALA A 342 42.88 -26.88 1.93
C ALA A 342 42.24 -25.57 1.47
N ILE A 343 42.94 -24.78 0.66
CA ILE A 343 42.49 -23.48 0.17
C ILE A 343 42.66 -23.45 -1.35
N GLY A 344 41.60 -23.08 -2.06
CA GLY A 344 41.61 -23.02 -3.52
C GLY A 344 40.35 -22.40 -4.10
N ARG A 345 40.13 -22.60 -5.40
CA ARG A 345 38.92 -22.11 -6.11
C ARG A 345 37.84 -23.18 -6.19
N TRP A 346 36.56 -22.79 -6.11
CA TRP A 346 35.42 -23.70 -6.29
C TRP A 346 34.73 -23.61 -7.67
N TYR A 347 35.06 -22.58 -8.46
CA TYR A 347 34.74 -22.46 -9.89
C TYR A 347 35.94 -21.91 -10.67
#